data_AF-A0A239WW68-F1
#
_entry.id   AF-A0A239WW68-F1
#
_cell.length_a   1.000
_cell.length_b   1.000
_cell.length_c   1.000
_cell.angle_alpha   90.00
_cell.angle_beta   90.00
_cell.angle_gamma   90.00
#
_symmetry.space_group_name_H-M   'P 1'
#
loop_
_entity.id
_entity.type
_entity.pdbx_description
1 polymer ?
#
loop_
_entity_poly.entity_id
_entity_poly.type
_entity_poly.pdbx_seq_one_letter_code
_entity_poly.pdbx_strand_id
1 'polypeptide(L)'
;MRQLERRFEVRLISAEQLKFWMAYRELSVRELAFKVGCSHSTIGHLRPGARKTCRPELANKIAKALGRPKEALFVPTSSIVSRDVAA
;
A
#
# COMPACT_ATOMS: atom_id res chain seq x y z
N MET A 1 21.85 13.57 -14.74
CA MET A 1 21.58 14.52 -13.63
C MET A 1 20.60 13.89 -12.66
N ARG A 2 20.75 14.08 -11.35
CA ARG A 2 19.92 13.41 -10.33
C ARG A 2 18.78 14.33 -9.88
N GLN A 3 17.53 14.00 -10.25
CA GLN A 3 16.36 14.77 -9.85
C GLN A 3 15.76 14.22 -8.55
N LEU A 4 15.34 15.11 -7.64
CA LEU A 4 14.63 14.77 -6.41
C LEU A 4 13.14 15.14 -6.57
N GLU A 5 12.29 14.12 -6.68
CA GLU A 5 10.84 14.26 -6.81
C GLU A 5 10.17 14.00 -5.45
N ARG A 6 9.32 14.92 -4.98
CA ARG A 6 8.44 14.67 -3.83
C ARG A 6 7.18 13.95 -4.30
N ARG A 7 6.96 12.73 -3.80
CA ARG A 7 5.78 11.92 -4.15
C ARG A 7 4.83 11.84 -2.97
N PHE A 8 3.56 12.15 -3.21
CA PHE A 8 2.48 11.92 -2.25
C PHE A 8 2.14 10.43 -2.19
N GLU A 9 2.29 9.84 -1.02
CA GLU A 9 2.02 8.44 -0.73
C GLU A 9 1.15 8.34 0.52
N VAL A 10 0.77 7.12 0.87
CA VAL A 10 0.21 6.82 2.18
C VAL A 10 0.99 5.68 2.81
N ARG A 11 1.11 5.72 4.13
CA ARG A 11 1.80 4.71 4.93
C ARG A 11 0.77 3.85 5.66
N LEU A 12 0.96 2.55 5.64
CA LEU A 12 0.18 1.62 6.46
C LEU A 12 0.46 1.89 7.94
N ILE A 13 -0.59 2.04 8.74
CA ILE A 13 -0.48 2.29 10.18
C ILE A 13 0.18 1.10 10.88
N SER A 14 -0.33 -0.11 10.63
CA SER A 14 0.23 -1.34 11.15
C SER A 14 0.04 -2.51 10.18
N ALA A 15 1.12 -3.25 9.96
CA ALA A 15 1.09 -4.50 9.19
C ALA A 15 0.21 -5.56 9.88
N GLU A 16 0.14 -5.54 11.21
CA GLU A 16 -0.68 -6.46 11.98
C GLU A 16 -2.17 -6.17 11.80
N GLN A 17 -2.56 -4.90 11.78
CA GLN A 17 -3.95 -4.53 11.47
C GLN A 17 -4.35 -5.01 10.08
N LEU A 18 -3.47 -4.84 9.08
CA LEU A 18 -3.74 -5.36 7.74
C LEU A 18 -3.95 -6.89 7.75
N LYS A 19 -3.09 -7.63 8.44
CA LYS A 19 -3.23 -9.10 8.60
C LYS A 19 -4.55 -9.47 9.28
N PHE A 20 -4.91 -8.76 10.35
CA PHE A 20 -6.15 -8.98 11.08
C PHE A 20 -7.37 -8.79 10.19
N TRP A 21 -7.42 -7.69 9.42
CA TRP A 21 -8.55 -7.43 8.52
C TRP A 21 -8.60 -8.40 7.34
N MET A 22 -7.44 -8.83 6.82
CA MET A 22 -7.39 -9.88 5.81
C MET A 22 -7.95 -11.20 6.36
N ALA A 23 -7.59 -11.58 7.58
CA ALA A 23 -8.12 -12.78 8.24
C ALA A 23 -9.62 -12.65 8.52
N TYR A 24 -10.09 -11.51 9.00
CA TYR A 24 -11.50 -11.24 9.28
C TYR A 24 -12.38 -11.31 8.02
N ARG A 25 -11.82 -10.98 6.85
CA ARG A 25 -12.50 -11.09 5.55
C ARG A 25 -12.19 -12.39 4.81
N GLU A 26 -11.41 -13.28 5.43
CA GLU A 26 -10.94 -14.54 4.84
C GLU A 26 -10.24 -14.34 3.48
N LEU A 27 -9.55 -13.21 3.31
CA LEU A 27 -8.87 -12.86 2.06
C LEU A 27 -7.41 -13.31 2.09
N SER A 28 -7.02 -14.14 1.14
CA SER A 28 -5.61 -14.40 0.86
C SER A 28 -4.92 -13.18 0.20
N VAL A 29 -3.59 -13.19 0.20
CA VAL A 29 -2.77 -12.18 -0.50
C VAL A 29 -3.11 -12.11 -1.99
N ARG A 30 -3.35 -13.27 -2.62
CA ARG A 30 -3.68 -13.35 -4.05
C ARG A 30 -5.07 -12.81 -4.33
N GLU A 31 -6.07 -13.17 -3.52
CA GLU A 31 -7.43 -12.69 -3.69
C GLU A 31 -7.55 -11.19 -3.44
N LEU A 32 -6.88 -10.67 -2.41
CA LEU A 32 -6.83 -9.23 -2.17
C LEU A 32 -6.15 -8.51 -3.34
N ALA A 33 -5.03 -9.04 -3.83
CA ALA A 33 -4.33 -8.46 -4.97
C ALA A 33 -5.20 -8.44 -6.24
N PHE A 34 -5.93 -9.53 -6.50
CA PHE A 34 -6.88 -9.63 -7.60
C PHE A 34 -8.02 -8.62 -7.47
N LYS A 35 -8.69 -8.54 -6.31
CA LYS A 35 -9.77 -7.56 -6.06
C LYS A 35 -9.32 -6.11 -6.22
N VAL A 36 -8.08 -5.82 -5.81
CA VAL A 36 -7.49 -4.48 -5.86
C VAL A 36 -6.92 -4.15 -7.25
N GLY A 37 -6.71 -5.15 -8.11
CA GLY A 37 -6.08 -4.99 -9.41
C GLY A 37 -4.60 -4.62 -9.30
N CYS A 38 -3.86 -5.30 -8.42
CA CYS A 38 -2.41 -5.10 -8.26
C CYS A 38 -1.65 -6.43 -8.26
N SER A 39 -0.33 -6.37 -8.44
CA SER A 39 0.51 -7.57 -8.34
C SER A 39 0.48 -8.12 -6.91
N HIS A 40 0.39 -9.44 -6.78
CA HIS A 40 0.45 -10.16 -5.50
C HIS A 40 1.70 -9.80 -4.68
N SER A 41 2.82 -9.48 -5.33
CA SER A 41 4.05 -9.07 -4.65
C SER A 41 3.86 -7.75 -3.89
N THR A 42 3.01 -6.85 -4.37
CA THR A 42 2.73 -5.58 -3.68
C THR A 42 2.08 -5.81 -2.33
N ILE A 43 1.03 -6.64 -2.30
CA ILE A 43 0.36 -7.05 -1.05
C ILE A 43 1.30 -7.93 -0.21
N GLY A 44 2.09 -8.78 -0.85
CA GLY A 44 3.11 -9.62 -0.24
C GLY A 44 4.20 -8.85 0.50
N HIS A 45 4.55 -7.64 0.06
CA HIS A 45 5.48 -6.76 0.77
C HIS A 45 4.79 -5.91 1.85
N LEU A 46 3.51 -5.54 1.64
CA LEU A 46 2.72 -4.77 2.62
C LEU A 46 2.36 -5.61 3.85
N ARG A 47 1.93 -6.85 3.66
CA ARG A 47 1.47 -7.75 4.74
C ARG A 47 2.52 -8.00 5.84
N PRO A 48 3.79 -8.32 5.56
CA PRO A 48 4.82 -8.45 6.59
C PRO A 48 5.39 -7.10 7.04
N GLY A 49 5.06 -5.99 6.35
CA GLY A 49 5.61 -4.67 6.64
C GLY A 49 6.98 -4.39 6.01
N ALA A 50 7.46 -5.26 5.10
CA ALA A 50 8.68 -5.02 4.32
C ALA A 50 8.57 -3.74 3.48
N ARG A 51 7.36 -3.44 2.99
CA ARG A 51 7.00 -2.14 2.43
C ARG A 51 5.90 -1.52 3.29
N LYS A 52 6.11 -0.28 3.72
CA LYS A 52 5.16 0.45 4.55
C LYS A 52 4.36 1.50 3.79
N THR A 53 4.77 1.88 2.58
CA THR A 53 4.12 2.93 1.79
C THR A 53 3.52 2.42 0.49
N CYS A 54 2.41 3.00 0.06
CA CYS A 54 1.82 2.75 -1.24
C CYS A 54 1.13 4.01 -1.78
N ARG A 55 0.74 3.98 -3.07
CA ARG A 55 0.00 5.08 -3.69
C ARG A 55 -1.40 5.21 -3.06
N PRO A 56 -1.94 6.43 -2.90
CA PRO A 56 -3.26 6.64 -2.31
C PRO A 56 -4.39 5.92 -3.07
N GLU A 57 -4.28 5.81 -4.40
CA GLU A 57 -5.21 5.05 -5.24
C GLU A 57 -5.29 3.58 -4.84
N LEU A 58 -4.13 2.95 -4.60
CA LEU A 58 -4.04 1.55 -4.20
C LEU A 58 -4.60 1.37 -2.79
N ALA A 59 -4.25 2.27 -1.87
CA ALA A 59 -4.78 2.26 -0.52
C ALA A 59 -6.31 2.36 -0.47
N ASN A 60 -6.91 3.21 -1.32
CA ASN A 60 -8.36 3.33 -1.43
C ASN A 60 -8.99 1.99 -1.88
N LYS A 61 -8.40 1.33 -2.88
CA LYS A 61 -8.87 0.02 -3.33
C LYS A 61 -8.73 -1.06 -2.26
N ILE A 62 -7.61 -1.10 -1.53
CA ILE A 62 -7.41 -2.02 -0.40
C ILE A 62 -8.45 -1.77 0.69
N ALA A 63 -8.66 -0.51 1.06
CA ALA A 63 -9.64 -0.13 2.07
C ALA A 63 -11.07 -0.54 1.67
N LYS A 64 -11.45 -0.33 0.40
CA LYS A 64 -12.72 -0.82 -0.16
C LYS A 64 -12.84 -2.33 -0.11
N ALA A 65 -11.80 -3.07 -0.50
CA ALA A 65 -11.80 -4.54 -0.49
C ALA A 65 -11.94 -5.11 0.93
N LEU A 66 -11.41 -4.42 1.94
CA LEU A 66 -11.53 -4.78 3.35
C LEU A 66 -12.82 -4.25 4.00
N GLY A 67 -13.53 -3.34 3.32
CA GLY A 67 -14.75 -2.70 3.80
C GLY A 67 -14.51 -1.73 4.96
N ARG A 68 -13.41 -0.95 4.89
CA ARG A 68 -13.01 0.02 5.92
C ARG A 68 -12.68 1.38 5.28
N PRO A 69 -12.79 2.48 6.04
CA PRO A 69 -12.32 3.78 5.57
C PRO A 69 -10.79 3.77 5.45
N LYS A 70 -10.27 4.48 4.44
CA LYS A 70 -8.83 4.56 4.17
C LYS A 70 -8.06 5.11 5.38
N GLU A 71 -8.62 6.08 6.11
CA GLU A 71 -7.94 6.72 7.25
C GLU A 71 -7.75 5.77 8.43
N ALA A 72 -8.53 4.69 8.52
CA ALA A 72 -8.38 3.69 9.58
C ALA A 72 -7.22 2.72 9.33
N LEU A 73 -6.72 2.61 8.09
CA LEU A 73 -5.65 1.69 7.71
C LEU A 73 -4.37 2.41 7.30
N PHE A 74 -4.50 3.60 6.71
CA PHE A 74 -3.40 4.33 6.11
C PHE A 74 -3.37 5.79 6.58
N VAL A 75 -2.17 6.31 6.76
CA VAL A 75 -1.91 7.73 7.06
C VAL A 75 -1.20 8.41 5.89
N PRO A 76 -1.48 9.68 5.60
CA PRO A 76 -0.75 10.44 4.58
C PRO A 76 0.75 10.49 4.88
N THR A 77 1.59 10.33 3.84
CA THR A 77 3.03 10.52 3.96
C THR A 77 3.60 11.06 2.65
N SER A 78 4.69 11.83 2.71
CA SER A 78 5.46 12.18 1.51
C SER A 78 6.79 11.40 1.52
N SER A 79 7.19 10.89 0.35
CA SER A 79 8.49 10.26 0.16
C SER A 79 9.29 11.04 -0.88
N ILE A 80 10.60 11.19 -0.65
CA ILE A 80 11.53 11.78 -1.63
C ILE A 80 12.06 10.65 -2.49
N VAL A 81 11.84 10.73 -3.80
CA VAL A 81 12.34 9.75 -4.77
C VAL A 81 13.44 10.41 -5.57
N SER A 82 14.57 9.72 -5.69
CA SER A 82 15.67 10.17 -6.52
C SER A 82 15.66 9.40 -7.84
N ARG A 83 15.58 10.11 -8.95
CA ARG A 83 15.57 9.52 -10.30
C ARG A 83 16.81 9.99 -11.06
N ASP A 84 17.51 9.04 -11.65
CA ASP A 84 18.63 9.33 -12.54
C ASP A 84 18.07 9.66 -13.93
N VAL A 85 18.34 10.88 -14.39
CA VAL A 85 17.97 11.33 -15.74
C VAL A 85 19.22 11.23 -16.60
N ALA A 86 19.20 10.31 -17.57
CA ALA A 86 20.19 10.25 -18.64
C ALA A 86 20.11 11.56 -19.43
N ALA A 87 21.26 12.23 -19.57
CA ALA A 87 21.40 13.52 -20.24
C ALA A 87 21.38 13.37 -21.76
#